data_AF-A0AAI8MNT3-F1
#
_entry.id   AF-A0AAI8MNT3-F1
#
_cell.length_a   1.000
_cell.length_b   1.000
_cell.length_c   1.000
_cell.angle_alpha   90.00
_cell.angle_beta   90.00
_cell.angle_gamma   90.00
#
_symmetry.space_group_name_H-M   'P 1'
#
loop_
_entity.id
_entity.type
_entity.pdbx_description
1 polymer ?
#
loop_
_entity_poly.entity_id
_entity_poly.type
_entity_poly.pdbx_seq_one_letter_code
_entity_poly.pdbx_strand_id
1 'polypeptide(L)'
;MAIDLAEVTGSAAKIAKEKEKVRNINELDNDAFMRLFLEQLKNQDPTAPMETDKIITQTAQLTQVEMQEQNKKTMVEVAEAMKSTQETNKELKEFQAQMKESLEALNLGMQDSAKSNVTTAQLNALNTVSMIGKVAETDVFGVNVQKGKAVKFSIYFDQKIDTQKGEPTIYIFNSNNEMVKSISLKDKNNQSGYLEFTWDTLDNNGKQVDDGTYNIRAEYNLDETSKQYHTARVGRGEVQSIIFDKGSPMLRMGDMILPLDSAIEFYNKDHGL
;
A
#
# COMPACT_ATOMS: atom_id res chain seq x y z
N MET A 1 25.58 30.28 4.35
CA MET A 1 26.63 29.94 3.38
C MET A 1 25.94 29.35 2.17
N ALA A 2 25.92 30.06 1.04
CA ALA A 2 25.32 29.58 -0.19
C ALA A 2 26.23 28.50 -0.78
N ILE A 3 25.67 27.33 -1.06
CA ILE A 3 26.37 26.26 -1.77
C ILE A 3 26.44 26.72 -3.23
N ASP A 4 27.65 27.06 -3.65
CA ASP A 4 27.99 27.50 -4.98
C ASP A 4 27.76 26.35 -5.97
N LEU A 5 26.78 26.55 -6.87
CA LEU A 5 26.34 25.58 -7.88
C LEU A 5 27.35 25.44 -9.05
N ALA A 6 28.60 25.84 -8.85
CA ALA A 6 29.68 25.81 -9.82
C ALA A 6 30.57 24.54 -9.75
N GLU A 7 30.40 23.68 -8.75
CA GLU A 7 31.29 22.52 -8.53
C GLU A 7 30.77 21.17 -9.10
N VAL A 8 29.58 21.14 -9.73
CA VAL A 8 28.95 19.91 -10.26
C VAL A 8 28.89 19.86 -11.80
N THR A 9 29.47 20.82 -12.50
CA THR A 9 29.59 20.77 -13.97
C THR A 9 31.02 21.00 -14.41
N GLY A 10 31.84 19.96 -14.24
CA GLY A 10 33.14 19.84 -14.91
C GLY A 10 32.97 19.82 -16.42
N SER A 11 32.86 21.01 -17.04
CA SER A 11 33.14 21.32 -18.46
C SER A 11 32.71 22.73 -18.90
N ALA A 12 32.53 23.69 -17.97
CA ALA A 12 32.33 25.11 -18.33
C ALA A 12 33.63 25.95 -18.37
N ALA A 13 34.81 25.33 -18.32
CA ALA A 13 36.12 26.01 -18.36
C ALA A 13 36.99 25.57 -19.54
N LYS A 14 36.43 25.62 -20.76
CA LYS A 14 37.22 25.71 -22.01
C LYS A 14 36.60 26.68 -23.01
N ILE A 15 35.89 27.70 -22.51
CA ILE A 15 35.47 28.89 -23.27
C ILE A 15 36.50 30.01 -22.99
N ALA A 16 37.76 29.79 -23.39
CA ALA A 16 38.79 30.81 -23.58
C ALA A 16 40.08 30.12 -24.07
N LYS A 17 40.44 30.34 -25.35
CA LYS A 17 41.45 29.62 -26.17
C LYS A 17 40.89 28.27 -26.67
N GLU A 18 40.56 28.03 -27.93
CA GLU A 18 41.08 28.57 -29.18
C GLU A 18 39.92 28.99 -30.09
N LYS A 19 39.84 30.30 -30.39
CA LYS A 19 39.37 30.74 -31.70
C LYS A 19 40.46 30.39 -32.70
N GLU A 20 40.66 29.11 -32.99
CA GLU A 20 41.26 28.72 -34.24
C GLU A 20 40.11 28.45 -35.19
N LYS A 21 39.91 29.43 -36.08
CA LYS A 21 39.31 29.16 -37.38
C LYS A 21 40.01 27.90 -37.91
N VAL A 22 39.30 26.78 -37.88
CA VAL A 22 39.52 25.72 -38.85
C VAL A 22 39.31 26.41 -40.19
N ARG A 23 40.39 26.92 -40.78
CA ARG A 23 40.43 27.24 -42.19
C ARG A 23 40.15 25.89 -42.84
N ASN A 24 38.99 25.74 -43.47
CA ASN A 24 38.77 24.64 -44.40
C ASN A 24 39.93 24.65 -45.39
N ILE A 25 40.90 23.76 -45.17
CA ILE A 25 42.16 23.70 -45.92
C ILE A 25 41.83 23.32 -47.38
N ASN A 26 40.70 22.63 -47.59
CA ASN A 26 40.21 22.20 -48.90
C ASN A 26 39.63 23.34 -49.76
N GLU A 27 39.09 24.42 -49.16
CA GLU A 27 38.66 25.60 -49.92
C GLU A 27 39.86 26.48 -50.32
N LEU A 28 40.96 26.40 -49.57
CA LEU A 28 42.17 27.18 -49.82
C LEU A 28 42.98 26.65 -51.03
N ASP A 29 42.88 25.35 -51.32
CA ASP A 29 43.66 24.71 -52.40
C ASP A 29 43.10 24.97 -53.80
N ASN A 30 41.77 25.01 -53.96
CA ASN A 30 41.14 25.36 -55.24
C ASN A 30 41.39 26.83 -55.62
N ASP A 31 41.28 27.76 -54.67
CA ASP A 31 41.55 29.18 -54.89
C ASP A 31 43.05 29.47 -55.08
N ALA A 32 43.93 28.75 -54.38
CA ALA A 32 45.37 28.82 -54.60
C ALA A 32 45.77 28.27 -55.98
N PHE A 33 45.15 27.18 -56.41
CA PHE A 33 45.30 26.62 -57.75
C PHE A 33 44.79 27.59 -58.83
N MET A 34 43.61 28.18 -58.67
CA MET A 34 43.07 29.18 -59.60
C MET A 34 43.93 30.45 -59.69
N ARG A 35 44.58 30.86 -58.59
CA ARG A 35 45.56 31.95 -58.60
C ARG A 35 46.86 31.58 -59.30
N LEU A 36 47.41 30.39 -59.04
CA LEU A 36 48.59 29.87 -59.75
C LEU A 36 48.31 29.69 -61.25
N PHE A 37 47.10 29.28 -61.59
CA PHE A 37 46.58 29.12 -62.95
C PHE A 37 46.46 30.48 -63.67
N LEU A 38 45.91 31.49 -63.02
CA LEU A 38 45.84 32.86 -63.55
C LEU A 38 47.23 33.49 -63.71
N GLU A 39 48.15 33.21 -62.80
CA GLU A 39 49.53 33.70 -62.87
C GLU A 39 50.32 33.03 -64.01
N GLN A 40 50.07 31.74 -64.28
CA GLN A 40 50.63 31.05 -65.44
C GLN A 40 50.05 31.58 -66.76
N LEU A 41 48.74 31.87 -66.83
CA LEU A 41 48.06 32.45 -68.01
C LEU A 41 48.58 33.84 -68.39
N LYS A 42 49.00 34.65 -67.39
CA LYS A 42 49.51 36.00 -67.60
C LYS A 42 50.93 36.04 -68.17
N ASN A 43 51.65 34.92 -68.13
CA ASN A 43 53.07 34.82 -68.51
C ASN A 43 53.33 33.76 -69.62
N GLN A 44 52.29 33.29 -70.32
CA GLN A 44 52.46 32.40 -71.47
C GLN A 44 52.70 33.20 -72.76
N ASP A 45 53.72 32.79 -73.51
CA ASP A 45 53.96 33.22 -74.88
C ASP A 45 52.83 32.68 -75.79
N PRO A 46 52.14 33.53 -76.58
CA PRO A 46 50.94 33.18 -77.34
C PRO A 46 51.10 32.19 -78.50
N THR A 47 52.28 31.58 -78.73
CA THR A 47 52.53 30.76 -79.93
C THR A 47 52.55 29.23 -79.70
N ALA A 48 52.27 28.71 -78.50
CA ALA A 48 52.19 27.25 -78.28
C ALA A 48 51.15 26.80 -77.22
N PRO A 49 49.84 26.83 -77.53
CA PRO A 49 48.76 26.50 -76.59
C PRO A 49 48.52 25.00 -76.30
N MET A 50 49.21 24.06 -76.96
CA MET A 50 48.87 22.63 -76.92
C MET A 50 49.09 21.92 -75.56
N GLU A 51 50.03 22.35 -74.72
CA GLU A 51 50.30 21.71 -73.41
C GLU A 51 49.31 22.17 -72.32
N THR A 52 48.74 23.38 -72.46
CA THR A 52 47.80 23.96 -71.50
C THR A 52 46.44 23.27 -71.56
N ASP A 53 45.93 22.94 -72.75
CA ASP A 53 44.64 22.22 -72.92
C ASP A 53 44.66 20.81 -72.33
N LYS A 54 45.80 20.11 -72.43
CA LYS A 54 45.96 18.75 -71.91
C LYS A 54 45.99 18.72 -70.39
N ILE A 55 46.66 19.70 -69.76
CA ILE A 55 46.66 19.87 -68.31
C ILE A 55 45.28 20.31 -67.82
N ILE A 56 44.61 21.25 -68.49
CA ILE A 56 43.23 21.65 -68.15
C ILE A 56 42.28 20.44 -68.23
N THR A 57 42.41 19.62 -69.27
CA THR A 57 41.59 18.41 -69.43
C THR A 57 41.89 17.38 -68.34
N GLN A 58 43.16 17.18 -67.98
CA GLN A 58 43.55 16.25 -66.92
C GLN A 58 43.17 16.76 -65.53
N THR A 59 43.31 18.06 -65.26
CA THR A 59 42.86 18.68 -64.00
C THR A 59 41.35 18.64 -63.91
N ALA A 60 40.60 18.94 -64.97
CA ALA A 60 39.14 18.82 -64.97
C ALA A 60 38.69 17.36 -64.72
N GLN A 61 39.40 16.37 -65.29
CA GLN A 61 39.17 14.96 -65.00
C GLN A 61 39.49 14.60 -63.54
N LEU A 62 40.58 15.12 -62.98
CA LEU A 62 40.93 14.92 -61.57
C LEU A 62 39.92 15.60 -60.63
N THR A 63 39.52 16.83 -60.90
CA THR A 63 38.46 17.54 -60.16
C THR A 63 37.13 16.80 -60.26
N GLN A 64 36.80 16.21 -61.41
CA GLN A 64 35.62 15.37 -61.55
C GLN A 64 35.72 14.08 -60.72
N VAL A 65 36.88 13.44 -60.67
CA VAL A 65 37.14 12.25 -59.85
C VAL A 65 37.11 12.60 -58.36
N GLU A 66 37.72 13.71 -57.94
CA GLU A 66 37.69 14.22 -56.57
C GLU A 66 36.27 14.58 -56.15
N MET A 67 35.48 15.21 -57.03
CA MET A 67 34.07 15.48 -56.77
C MET A 67 33.26 14.18 -56.67
N GLN A 68 33.57 13.17 -57.47
CA GLN A 68 32.93 11.85 -57.40
C GLN A 68 33.33 11.09 -56.12
N GLU A 69 34.57 11.23 -55.68
CA GLU A 69 35.08 10.67 -54.42
C GLU A 69 34.47 11.38 -53.20
N GLN A 70 34.35 12.70 -53.25
CA GLN A 70 33.64 13.50 -52.25
C GLN A 70 32.15 13.13 -52.20
N ASN A 71 31.50 12.96 -53.35
CA ASN A 71 30.11 12.49 -53.42
C ASN A 71 29.95 11.08 -52.83
N LYS A 72 30.90 10.18 -53.09
CA LYS A 72 30.91 8.84 -52.49
C LYS A 72 31.06 8.91 -50.97
N LYS A 73 31.93 9.80 -50.46
CA LYS A 73 32.10 10.02 -49.02
C LYS A 73 30.82 10.53 -48.37
N THR A 74 30.19 11.55 -48.97
CA THR A 74 28.88 12.07 -48.51
C THR A 74 27.82 10.97 -48.51
N MET A 75 27.78 10.11 -49.53
CA MET A 75 26.83 8.99 -49.61
C MET A 75 27.06 7.94 -48.50
N VAL A 76 28.31 7.69 -48.10
CA VAL A 76 28.64 6.80 -46.98
C VAL A 76 28.22 7.41 -45.64
N GLU A 77 28.51 8.69 -45.42
CA GLU A 77 28.10 9.40 -44.21
C GLU A 77 26.57 9.44 -44.06
N VAL A 78 25.84 9.67 -45.16
CA VAL A 78 24.36 9.60 -45.18
C VAL A 78 23.88 8.18 -44.87
N ALA A 79 24.50 7.15 -45.44
CA ALA A 79 24.14 5.76 -45.17
C ALA A 79 24.38 5.36 -43.70
N GLU A 80 25.48 5.83 -43.09
CA GLU A 80 25.79 5.63 -41.68
C GLU A 80 24.78 6.36 -40.77
N ALA A 81 24.42 7.61 -41.10
CA ALA A 81 23.40 8.36 -40.39
C ALA A 81 22.01 7.71 -40.50
N MET A 82 21.65 7.17 -41.67
CA MET A 82 20.41 6.42 -41.87
C MET A 82 20.38 5.12 -41.06
N LYS A 83 21.51 4.38 -41.01
CA LYS A 83 21.65 3.17 -40.21
C LYS A 83 21.51 3.46 -38.71
N SER A 84 22.19 4.50 -38.23
CA SER A 84 22.10 4.95 -36.83
C SER A 84 20.66 5.34 -36.46
N THR A 85 19.97 6.09 -37.33
CA THR A 85 18.56 6.47 -37.11
C THR A 85 17.65 5.24 -37.08
N GLN A 86 17.92 4.24 -37.92
CA GLN A 86 17.15 2.99 -37.95
C GLN A 86 17.37 2.15 -36.69
N GLU A 87 18.61 2.09 -36.17
CA GLU A 87 18.95 1.41 -34.91
C GLU A 87 18.27 2.10 -33.72
N THR A 88 18.36 3.42 -33.59
CA THR A 88 17.68 4.18 -32.53
C THR A 88 16.15 3.97 -32.57
N ASN A 89 15.56 3.95 -33.75
CA ASN A 89 14.12 3.69 -33.91
C ASN A 89 13.72 2.26 -33.52
N LYS A 90 14.61 1.28 -33.72
CA LYS A 90 14.40 -0.11 -33.31
C LYS A 90 14.48 -0.23 -31.79
N GLU A 91 15.52 0.32 -31.17
CA GLU A 91 15.70 0.33 -29.72
C GLU A 91 14.52 1.03 -29.01
N LEU A 92 14.04 2.16 -29.54
CA LEU A 92 12.88 2.85 -28.99
C LEU A 92 11.60 2.00 -29.05
N LYS A 93 11.37 1.28 -30.16
CA LYS A 93 10.23 0.37 -30.29
C LYS A 93 10.33 -0.81 -29.32
N GLU A 94 11.52 -1.37 -29.16
CA GLU A 94 11.78 -2.46 -28.21
C GLU A 94 11.57 -2.00 -26.77
N PHE A 95 12.06 -0.82 -26.41
CA PHE A 95 11.82 -0.21 -25.11
C PHE A 95 10.33 0.04 -24.85
N GLN A 96 9.60 0.59 -25.84
CA GLN A 96 8.16 0.79 -25.73
C GLN A 96 7.39 -0.53 -25.56
N ALA A 97 7.81 -1.58 -26.26
CA ALA A 97 7.22 -2.92 -26.12
C ALA A 97 7.45 -3.50 -24.73
N GLN A 98 8.69 -3.42 -24.21
CA GLN A 98 9.03 -3.85 -22.85
C GLN A 98 8.27 -3.06 -21.78
N MET A 99 8.12 -1.75 -21.96
CA MET A 99 7.34 -0.91 -21.05
C MET A 99 5.87 -1.33 -21.06
N LYS A 100 5.28 -1.59 -22.23
CA LYS A 100 3.91 -2.07 -22.35
C LYS A 100 3.72 -3.41 -21.63
N GLU A 101 4.63 -4.36 -21.85
CA GLU A 101 4.62 -5.66 -21.16
C GLU A 101 4.74 -5.50 -19.65
N SER A 102 5.61 -4.61 -19.17
CA SER A 102 5.74 -4.32 -17.74
C SER A 102 4.47 -3.71 -17.13
N LEU A 103 3.77 -2.84 -17.86
CA LEU A 103 2.50 -2.25 -17.44
C LEU A 103 1.36 -3.28 -17.42
N GLU A 104 1.32 -4.19 -18.40
CA GLU A 104 0.37 -5.30 -18.43
C GLU A 104 0.63 -6.28 -17.26
N ALA A 105 1.89 -6.63 -17.00
CA ALA A 105 2.29 -7.46 -15.88
C ALA A 105 1.95 -6.81 -14.52
N LEU A 106 2.18 -5.51 -14.37
CA LEU A 106 1.79 -4.75 -13.18
C LEU A 106 0.27 -4.76 -12.99
N ASN A 107 -0.49 -4.52 -14.07
CA ASN A 107 -1.95 -4.52 -14.01
C ASN A 107 -2.52 -5.89 -13.64
N LEU A 108 -1.96 -6.97 -14.20
CA LEU A 108 -2.31 -8.35 -13.84
C LEU A 108 -1.96 -8.64 -12.36
N GLY A 109 -0.76 -8.28 -11.91
CA GLY A 109 -0.34 -8.46 -10.52
C GLY A 109 -1.21 -7.69 -9.52
N MET A 110 -1.61 -6.46 -9.85
CA MET A 110 -2.56 -5.68 -9.05
C MET A 110 -3.95 -6.31 -9.03
N GLN A 111 -4.44 -6.82 -10.16
CA GLN A 111 -5.74 -7.47 -10.25
C GLN A 111 -5.76 -8.78 -9.44
N ASP A 112 -4.70 -9.57 -9.50
CA ASP A 112 -4.56 -10.80 -8.72
C ASP A 112 -4.44 -10.51 -7.22
N SER A 113 -3.71 -9.46 -6.83
CA SER A 113 -3.65 -8.99 -5.44
C SER A 113 -5.02 -8.54 -4.94
N ALA A 114 -5.79 -7.81 -5.75
CA ALA A 114 -7.14 -7.39 -5.42
C ALA A 114 -8.09 -8.60 -5.26
N LYS A 115 -8.03 -9.57 -6.19
CA LYS A 115 -8.81 -10.81 -6.09
C LYS A 115 -8.41 -11.63 -4.87
N SER A 116 -7.12 -11.77 -4.59
CA SER A 116 -6.59 -12.50 -3.44
C SER A 116 -7.05 -11.87 -2.12
N ASN A 117 -7.03 -10.54 -2.01
CA ASN A 117 -7.56 -9.83 -0.84
C ASN A 117 -9.06 -10.05 -0.65
N VAL A 118 -9.84 -10.03 -1.73
CA VAL A 118 -11.28 -10.34 -1.69
C VAL A 118 -11.53 -11.79 -1.28
N THR A 119 -10.81 -12.75 -1.86
CA THR A 119 -10.92 -14.17 -1.50
C THR A 119 -10.53 -14.41 -0.04
N THR A 120 -9.47 -13.76 0.45
CA THR A 120 -9.03 -13.88 1.85
C THR A 120 -10.06 -13.27 2.81
N ALA A 121 -10.60 -12.09 2.49
CA ALA A 121 -11.68 -11.49 3.26
C ALA A 121 -12.94 -12.38 3.29
N GLN A 122 -13.26 -13.02 2.17
CA GLN A 122 -14.40 -13.93 2.07
C GLN A 122 -14.18 -15.24 2.86
N LEU A 123 -12.96 -15.79 2.85
CA LEU A 123 -12.59 -16.95 3.68
C LEU A 123 -12.62 -16.62 5.17
N ASN A 124 -12.13 -15.45 5.56
CA ASN A 124 -12.25 -14.95 6.93
C ASN A 124 -13.72 -14.80 7.33
N ALA A 125 -14.55 -14.24 6.45
CA ALA A 125 -15.99 -14.13 6.69
C ALA A 125 -16.65 -15.51 6.88
N LEU A 126 -16.32 -16.51 6.06
CA LEU A 126 -16.87 -17.87 6.21
C LEU A 126 -16.47 -18.52 7.54
N ASN A 127 -15.21 -18.34 7.97
CA ASN A 127 -14.77 -18.81 9.27
C ASN A 127 -15.49 -18.09 10.43
N THR A 128 -15.79 -16.80 10.30
CA THR A 128 -16.54 -16.07 11.34
C THR A 128 -18.00 -16.50 11.45
N VAL A 129 -18.66 -16.89 10.35
CA VAL A 129 -20.03 -17.40 10.41
C VAL A 129 -20.11 -18.70 11.22
N SER A 130 -19.04 -19.51 11.23
CA SER A 130 -18.96 -20.72 12.07
C SER A 130 -18.89 -20.44 13.58
N MET A 131 -18.66 -19.18 13.98
CA MET A 131 -18.65 -18.76 15.38
C MET A 131 -20.06 -18.55 15.92
N ILE A 132 -21.06 -18.35 15.05
CA ILE A 132 -22.45 -18.19 15.46
C ILE A 132 -22.91 -19.46 16.17
N GLY A 133 -23.50 -19.31 17.35
CA GLY A 133 -23.92 -20.40 18.23
C GLY A 133 -22.81 -20.96 19.13
N LYS A 134 -21.54 -20.56 18.94
CA LYS A 134 -20.47 -20.83 19.92
C LYS A 134 -20.55 -19.83 21.07
N VAL A 135 -20.02 -20.21 22.22
CA VAL A 135 -19.76 -19.29 23.33
C VAL A 135 -18.41 -18.63 23.09
N ALA A 136 -18.37 -17.30 23.18
CA ALA A 136 -17.15 -16.50 23.10
C ALA A 136 -16.75 -15.98 24.49
N GLU A 137 -15.46 -16.02 24.77
CA GLU A 137 -14.82 -15.29 25.88
C GLU A 137 -14.14 -14.06 25.32
N THR A 138 -14.40 -12.90 25.88
CA THR A 138 -13.74 -11.65 25.47
C THR A 138 -12.89 -11.03 26.58
N ASP A 139 -12.06 -10.07 26.21
CA ASP A 139 -11.29 -9.21 27.11
C ASP A 139 -12.15 -8.13 27.82
N VAL A 140 -13.46 -8.09 27.54
CA VAL A 140 -14.40 -7.16 28.18
C VAL A 140 -14.99 -7.83 29.42
N PHE A 141 -14.87 -7.21 30.59
CA PHE A 141 -15.35 -7.76 31.87
C PHE A 141 -16.47 -6.93 32.52
N GLY A 142 -16.89 -5.85 31.88
CA GLY A 142 -17.66 -4.81 32.55
C GLY A 142 -18.28 -3.78 31.61
N VAL A 143 -18.77 -2.70 32.22
CA VAL A 143 -19.41 -1.59 31.53
C VAL A 143 -18.81 -0.25 31.93
N ASN A 144 -18.88 0.73 31.04
CA ASN A 144 -18.52 2.10 31.34
C ASN A 144 -19.73 2.85 31.92
N VAL A 145 -19.52 3.47 33.07
CA VAL A 145 -20.53 4.19 33.84
C VAL A 145 -20.27 5.69 33.76
N GLN A 146 -21.35 6.44 33.60
CA GLN A 146 -21.39 7.89 33.77
C GLN A 146 -22.40 8.21 34.87
N LYS A 147 -22.02 9.07 35.79
CA LYS A 147 -22.79 9.45 36.97
C LYS A 147 -24.18 9.93 36.60
N GLY A 148 -25.18 9.35 37.27
CA GLY A 148 -26.60 9.66 37.11
C GLY A 148 -27.23 9.09 35.83
N LYS A 149 -26.50 8.32 35.02
CA LYS A 149 -27.06 7.67 33.82
C LYS A 149 -27.15 6.16 34.05
N ALA A 150 -28.36 5.64 34.04
CA ALA A 150 -28.56 4.20 34.13
C ALA A 150 -27.87 3.47 32.97
N VAL A 151 -27.26 2.34 33.28
CA VAL A 151 -26.53 1.50 32.33
C VAL A 151 -27.27 0.18 32.15
N LYS A 152 -27.40 -0.26 30.90
CA LYS A 152 -27.93 -1.58 30.55
C LYS A 152 -26.79 -2.54 30.26
N PHE A 153 -26.94 -3.78 30.68
CA PHE A 153 -26.00 -4.85 30.38
C PHE A 153 -26.72 -6.19 30.35
N SER A 154 -26.15 -7.14 29.60
CA SER A 154 -26.64 -8.52 29.53
C SER A 154 -25.58 -9.48 30.04
N ILE A 155 -25.99 -10.50 30.78
CA ILE A 155 -25.13 -11.63 31.20
C ILE A 155 -25.68 -12.92 30.60
N TYR A 156 -24.80 -13.74 30.03
CA TYR A 156 -25.15 -15.07 29.53
C TYR A 156 -24.99 -16.14 30.62
N PHE A 157 -26.07 -16.86 30.93
CA PHE A 157 -26.07 -17.99 31.85
C PHE A 157 -26.16 -19.31 31.08
N ASP A 158 -25.16 -20.18 31.22
CA ASP A 158 -25.10 -21.47 30.51
C ASP A 158 -26.22 -22.42 30.93
N GLN A 159 -26.59 -22.37 32.21
CA GLN A 159 -27.64 -23.19 32.81
C GLN A 159 -28.76 -22.32 33.37
N LYS A 160 -29.91 -22.95 33.61
CA LYS A 160 -31.04 -22.30 34.28
C LYS A 160 -30.65 -21.95 35.72
N ILE A 161 -30.92 -20.72 36.11
CA ILE A 161 -30.74 -20.27 37.50
C ILE A 161 -31.70 -21.05 38.39
N ASP A 162 -31.16 -21.69 39.42
CA ASP A 162 -31.87 -22.48 40.42
C ASP A 162 -31.67 -21.85 41.80
N THR A 163 -32.69 -21.13 42.26
CA THR A 163 -32.71 -20.46 43.57
C THR A 163 -32.75 -21.42 44.76
N GLN A 164 -32.91 -22.74 44.54
CA GLN A 164 -32.77 -23.73 45.61
C GLN A 164 -31.30 -24.07 45.85
N LYS A 165 -30.41 -23.81 44.87
CA LYS A 165 -28.97 -24.06 44.95
C LYS A 165 -28.21 -22.79 45.31
N GLY A 166 -28.39 -22.34 46.55
CA GLY A 166 -27.73 -21.15 47.07
C GLY A 166 -28.41 -19.83 46.69
N GLU A 167 -27.66 -18.73 46.76
CA GLU A 167 -28.18 -17.36 46.66
C GLU A 167 -27.64 -16.67 45.39
N PRO A 168 -28.29 -16.84 44.23
CA PRO A 168 -27.76 -16.35 42.97
C PRO A 168 -27.74 -14.82 42.96
N THR A 169 -26.58 -14.24 42.67
CA THR A 169 -26.28 -12.82 42.88
C THR A 169 -25.33 -12.29 41.81
N ILE A 170 -25.62 -11.09 41.28
CA ILE A 170 -24.69 -10.28 40.49
C ILE A 170 -23.91 -9.39 41.44
N TYR A 171 -22.60 -9.29 41.21
CA TYR A 171 -21.67 -8.43 41.91
C TYR A 171 -21.03 -7.46 40.92
N ILE A 172 -21.03 -6.18 41.29
CA ILE A 172 -20.42 -5.09 40.54
C ILE A 172 -19.22 -4.57 41.32
N PHE A 173 -18.07 -4.45 40.66
CA PHE A 173 -16.81 -4.01 41.23
C PHE A 173 -16.28 -2.79 40.50
N ASN A 174 -15.64 -1.86 41.22
CA ASN A 174 -14.91 -0.76 40.62
C ASN A 174 -13.53 -1.21 40.10
N SER A 175 -12.76 -0.26 39.54
CA SER A 175 -11.39 -0.50 39.05
C SER A 175 -10.39 -0.95 40.12
N ASN A 176 -10.69 -0.69 41.40
CA ASN A 176 -9.87 -1.11 42.54
C ASN A 176 -10.25 -2.51 43.05
N ASN A 177 -11.14 -3.23 42.33
CA ASN A 177 -11.74 -4.50 42.75
C ASN A 177 -12.56 -4.42 44.04
N GLU A 178 -13.07 -3.25 44.40
CA GLU A 178 -13.97 -3.07 45.53
C GLU A 178 -15.42 -3.29 45.08
N MET A 179 -16.17 -4.10 45.83
CA MET A 179 -17.58 -4.36 45.55
C MET A 179 -18.43 -3.13 45.85
N VAL A 180 -19.13 -2.62 44.84
CA VAL A 180 -19.99 -1.43 44.97
C VAL A 180 -21.48 -1.77 45.07
N LYS A 181 -21.92 -2.82 44.38
CA LYS A 181 -23.33 -3.20 44.30
C LYS A 181 -23.49 -4.70 44.22
N SER A 182 -24.50 -5.23 44.89
CA SER A 182 -25.01 -6.57 44.66
C SER A 182 -26.48 -6.51 44.19
N ILE A 183 -26.83 -7.38 43.25
CA ILE A 183 -28.18 -7.48 42.69
C ILE A 183 -28.60 -8.95 42.78
N SER A 184 -29.68 -9.24 43.51
CA SER A 184 -30.20 -10.60 43.62
C SER A 184 -30.80 -11.07 42.31
N LEU A 185 -30.58 -12.34 41.96
CA LEU A 185 -31.14 -12.99 40.76
C LEU A 185 -32.37 -13.85 41.07
N LYS A 186 -32.96 -13.73 42.27
CA LYS A 186 -34.10 -14.55 42.68
C LYS A 186 -35.31 -14.43 41.76
N ASP A 187 -35.54 -13.24 41.21
CA ASP A 187 -36.62 -12.97 40.24
C ASP A 187 -36.36 -13.60 38.86
N LYS A 188 -35.14 -14.08 38.61
CA LYS A 188 -34.72 -14.76 37.38
C LYS A 188 -34.69 -16.29 37.51
N ASN A 189 -35.31 -16.85 38.55
CA ASN A 189 -35.38 -18.30 38.73
C ASN A 189 -35.91 -19.02 37.48
N ASN A 190 -35.31 -20.17 37.13
CA ASN A 190 -35.62 -21.00 35.97
C ASN A 190 -35.35 -20.34 34.60
N GLN A 191 -34.61 -19.22 34.55
CA GLN A 191 -34.19 -18.56 33.32
C GLN A 191 -32.71 -18.85 33.01
N SER A 192 -32.33 -18.84 31.73
CA SER A 192 -30.97 -19.09 31.22
C SER A 192 -30.73 -18.31 29.92
N GLY A 193 -29.51 -18.33 29.41
CA GLY A 193 -29.11 -17.57 28.23
C GLY A 193 -28.86 -16.10 28.58
N TYR A 194 -29.03 -15.21 27.60
CA TYR A 194 -28.88 -13.78 27.85
C TYR A 194 -30.04 -13.24 28.69
N LEU A 195 -29.71 -12.71 29.86
CA LEU A 195 -30.63 -11.96 30.70
C LEU A 195 -30.17 -10.50 30.76
N GLU A 196 -31.12 -9.59 30.55
CA GLU A 196 -30.89 -8.15 30.56
C GLU A 196 -31.09 -7.57 31.96
N PHE A 197 -30.22 -6.64 32.33
CA PHE A 197 -30.22 -5.93 33.59
C PHE A 197 -30.04 -4.43 33.35
N THR A 198 -30.59 -3.63 34.26
CA THR A 198 -30.37 -2.19 34.29
C THR A 198 -29.84 -1.83 35.67
N TRP A 199 -28.74 -1.10 35.70
CA TRP A 199 -28.16 -0.54 36.91
C TRP A 199 -28.29 0.97 36.90
N ASP A 200 -28.86 1.52 37.96
CA ASP A 200 -29.09 2.94 38.20
C ASP A 200 -27.83 3.71 38.63
N THR A 201 -26.66 3.07 38.62
CA THR A 201 -25.36 3.63 39.05
C THR A 201 -25.31 3.99 40.54
N LEU A 202 -26.16 3.37 41.36
CA LEU A 202 -26.12 3.46 42.82
C LEU A 202 -25.38 2.28 43.44
N ASP A 203 -24.61 2.55 44.48
CA ASP A 203 -24.00 1.53 45.34
C ASP A 203 -25.04 0.87 46.27
N ASN A 204 -24.61 -0.05 47.13
CA ASN A 204 -25.48 -0.72 48.10
C ASN A 204 -26.07 0.22 49.17
N ASN A 205 -25.47 1.39 49.38
CA ASN A 205 -25.94 2.41 50.32
C ASN A 205 -26.87 3.44 49.66
N GLY A 206 -27.15 3.31 48.36
CA GLY A 206 -27.94 4.26 47.59
C GLY A 206 -27.19 5.52 47.17
N LYS A 207 -25.85 5.54 47.26
CA LYS A 207 -25.00 6.64 46.80
C LYS A 207 -24.61 6.42 45.34
N GLN A 208 -24.60 7.50 44.56
CA GLN A 208 -24.06 7.51 43.20
C GLN A 208 -22.57 7.13 43.18
N VAL A 209 -22.23 6.18 42.31
CA VAL A 209 -20.84 5.81 42.04
C VAL A 209 -20.17 6.83 41.11
N ASP A 210 -18.85 6.84 41.08
CA ASP A 210 -18.08 7.75 40.22
C ASP A 210 -18.00 7.22 38.78
N ASP A 211 -17.69 8.11 37.84
CA ASP A 211 -17.47 7.76 36.44
C ASP A 211 -16.29 6.79 36.31
N GLY A 212 -16.46 5.75 35.50
CA GLY A 212 -15.39 4.76 35.29
C GLY A 212 -15.89 3.43 34.75
N THR A 213 -14.97 2.47 34.63
CA THR A 213 -15.28 1.11 34.22
C THR A 213 -15.57 0.25 35.44
N TYR A 214 -16.66 -0.51 35.38
CA TYR A 214 -17.10 -1.40 36.45
C TYR A 214 -17.20 -2.83 35.95
N ASN A 215 -16.51 -3.74 36.64
CA ASN A 215 -16.52 -5.16 36.33
C ASN A 215 -17.78 -5.81 36.89
N ILE A 216 -18.43 -6.66 36.11
CA ILE A 216 -19.69 -7.30 36.48
C ILE A 216 -19.57 -8.81 36.33
N ARG A 217 -19.76 -9.51 37.45
CA ARG A 217 -19.80 -10.98 37.52
C ARG A 217 -21.05 -11.44 38.25
N ALA A 218 -21.50 -12.64 37.98
CA ALA A 218 -22.60 -13.30 38.66
C ALA A 218 -22.15 -14.65 39.19
N GLU A 219 -22.66 -15.02 40.35
CA GLU A 219 -22.56 -16.36 40.91
C GLU A 219 -23.95 -16.94 41.01
N TYR A 220 -24.14 -18.18 40.58
CA TYR A 220 -25.42 -18.87 40.59
C TYR A 220 -25.21 -20.38 40.74
N ASN A 221 -26.25 -21.10 41.16
CA ASN A 221 -26.26 -22.56 41.25
C ASN A 221 -25.03 -23.13 42.00
N LEU A 222 -25.06 -23.11 43.34
CA LEU A 222 -24.04 -23.77 44.15
C LEU A 222 -24.01 -25.26 43.85
N ASP A 223 -22.86 -25.76 43.41
CA ASP A 223 -22.63 -27.19 43.25
C ASP A 223 -22.42 -27.84 44.62
N GLU A 224 -23.22 -28.85 44.95
CA GLU A 224 -23.17 -29.51 46.26
C GLU A 224 -21.90 -30.37 46.45
N THR A 225 -21.26 -30.80 45.37
CA THR A 225 -20.07 -31.66 45.39
C THR A 225 -18.81 -30.82 45.50
N SER A 226 -18.62 -29.85 44.60
CA SER A 226 -17.42 -29.00 44.57
C SER A 226 -17.48 -27.85 45.57
N LYS A 227 -18.68 -27.53 46.09
CA LYS A 227 -18.95 -26.35 46.93
C LYS A 227 -18.60 -25.03 46.24
N GLN A 228 -18.59 -25.01 44.90
CA GLN A 228 -18.35 -23.81 44.10
C GLN A 228 -19.63 -23.39 43.40
N TYR A 229 -19.83 -22.07 43.25
CA TYR A 229 -20.87 -21.53 42.41
C TYR A 229 -20.48 -21.62 40.93
N HIS A 230 -21.45 -21.83 40.06
CA HIS A 230 -21.27 -21.47 38.66
C HIS A 230 -21.11 -19.95 38.54
N THR A 231 -20.28 -19.53 37.58
CA THR A 231 -19.98 -18.12 37.37
C THR A 231 -20.42 -17.69 35.98
N ALA A 232 -20.86 -16.43 35.88
CA ALA A 232 -21.13 -15.77 34.61
C ALA A 232 -20.62 -14.33 34.69
N ARG A 233 -20.40 -13.66 33.55
CA ARG A 233 -19.87 -12.30 33.53
C ARG A 233 -20.27 -11.56 32.27
N VAL A 234 -20.13 -10.24 32.29
CA VAL A 234 -20.23 -9.40 31.09
C VAL A 234 -19.06 -9.73 30.15
N GLY A 235 -19.32 -9.63 28.84
CA GLY A 235 -18.35 -9.94 27.77
C GLY A 235 -18.08 -11.43 27.56
N ARG A 236 -18.93 -12.30 28.11
CA ARG A 236 -18.96 -13.73 27.78
C ARG A 236 -20.37 -14.13 27.36
N GLY A 237 -20.48 -14.99 26.36
CA GLY A 237 -21.76 -15.58 25.98
C GLY A 237 -21.83 -16.11 24.57
N GLU A 238 -22.99 -16.65 24.21
CA GLU A 238 -23.24 -17.18 22.88
C GLU A 238 -23.25 -16.09 21.80
N VAL A 239 -22.51 -16.32 20.72
CA VAL A 239 -22.51 -15.42 19.56
C VAL A 239 -23.82 -15.61 18.80
N GLN A 240 -24.68 -14.59 18.83
CA GLN A 240 -25.98 -14.63 18.18
C GLN A 240 -25.89 -14.32 16.68
N SER A 241 -24.98 -13.43 16.30
CA SER A 241 -24.71 -13.10 14.90
C SER A 241 -23.35 -12.44 14.71
N ILE A 242 -22.91 -12.39 13.45
CA ILE A 242 -21.78 -11.58 13.01
C ILE A 242 -22.31 -10.41 12.19
N ILE A 243 -21.89 -9.20 12.54
CA ILE A 243 -22.24 -7.96 11.84
C ILE A 243 -20.97 -7.47 11.15
N PHE A 244 -21.02 -7.20 9.85
CA PHE A 244 -19.90 -6.61 9.13
C PHE A 244 -20.07 -5.09 9.04
N ASP A 245 -19.33 -4.35 9.85
CA ASP A 245 -19.28 -2.88 9.75
C ASP A 245 -18.08 -2.48 8.90
N LYS A 246 -18.34 -1.93 7.70
CA LYS A 246 -17.31 -1.53 6.71
C LYS A 246 -16.25 -2.60 6.42
N GLY A 247 -16.64 -3.88 6.50
CA GLY A 247 -15.75 -5.03 6.27
C GLY A 247 -15.10 -5.60 7.53
N SER A 248 -15.20 -4.93 8.68
CA SER A 248 -14.73 -5.44 9.96
C SER A 248 -15.82 -6.31 10.62
N PRO A 249 -15.52 -7.57 10.98
CA PRO A 249 -16.47 -8.44 11.65
C PRO A 249 -16.65 -8.05 13.12
N MET A 250 -17.91 -7.95 13.54
CA MET A 250 -18.34 -7.62 14.89
C MET A 250 -19.23 -8.75 15.43
N LEU A 251 -18.98 -9.19 16.65
CA LEU A 251 -19.75 -10.19 17.37
C LEU A 251 -20.97 -9.55 18.04
N ARG A 252 -22.16 -10.10 17.80
CA ARG A 252 -23.36 -9.77 18.57
C ARG A 252 -23.55 -10.78 19.70
N MET A 253 -23.49 -10.29 20.93
CA MET A 253 -23.55 -11.08 22.16
C MET A 253 -24.54 -10.43 23.13
N GLY A 254 -25.83 -10.78 23.01
CA GLY A 254 -26.90 -10.11 23.75
C GLY A 254 -27.04 -8.66 23.29
N ASP A 255 -26.88 -7.72 24.23
CA ASP A 255 -26.89 -6.29 23.95
C ASP A 255 -25.54 -5.74 23.48
N MET A 256 -24.48 -6.54 23.57
CA MET A 256 -23.14 -6.12 23.21
C MET A 256 -22.87 -6.39 21.73
N ILE A 257 -22.27 -5.39 21.08
CA ILE A 257 -21.65 -5.54 19.76
C ILE A 257 -20.17 -5.27 19.94
N LEU A 258 -19.36 -6.31 19.82
CA LEU A 258 -17.93 -6.26 20.10
C LEU A 258 -17.12 -6.55 18.83
N PRO A 259 -15.98 -5.88 18.61
CA PRO A 259 -15.01 -6.28 17.60
C PRO A 259 -14.58 -7.74 17.74
N LEU A 260 -14.37 -8.46 16.63
CA LEU A 260 -13.96 -9.86 16.68
C LEU A 260 -12.63 -10.09 17.42
N ASP A 261 -11.70 -9.13 17.35
CA ASP A 261 -10.39 -9.18 18.02
C ASP A 261 -10.46 -9.09 19.55
N SER A 262 -11.60 -8.66 20.10
CA SER A 262 -11.86 -8.74 21.55
C SER A 262 -12.04 -10.18 22.05
N ALA A 263 -12.39 -11.12 21.15
CA ALA A 263 -12.59 -12.51 21.52
C ALA A 263 -11.25 -13.24 21.68
N ILE A 264 -11.08 -13.83 22.86
CA ILE A 264 -9.90 -14.59 23.27
C ILE A 264 -10.10 -16.08 22.94
N GLU A 265 -11.31 -16.60 23.10
CA GLU A 265 -11.61 -18.02 22.92
C GLU A 265 -13.05 -18.25 22.43
N PHE A 266 -13.25 -19.29 21.63
CA PHE A 266 -14.57 -19.78 21.23
C PHE A 266 -14.70 -21.28 21.51
N TYR A 267 -15.79 -21.70 22.15
CA TYR A 267 -16.08 -23.11 22.40
C TYR A 267 -17.56 -23.43 22.21
N ASN A 268 -17.86 -24.71 22.04
CA ASN A 268 -19.25 -25.17 21.96
C ASN A 268 -19.87 -25.12 23.36
N LYS A 269 -21.18 -24.86 23.43
CA LYS A 269 -21.94 -24.74 24.68
C LYS A 269 -21.77 -25.93 25.64
N ASP A 270 -21.51 -27.12 25.11
CA ASP A 270 -21.42 -28.36 25.87
C ASP A 270 -20.03 -28.62 26.49
N HIS A 271 -19.05 -27.72 26.31
CA HIS A 271 -17.68 -27.88 26.86
C HIS A 271 -17.55 -27.72 28.40
N GLY A 272 -18.67 -27.64 29.12
CA GLY A 272 -18.70 -27.44 30.58
C GLY A 272 -19.63 -28.39 31.34
N LEU A 273 -19.91 -29.58 30.79
CA LEU A 273 -20.58 -30.69 31.49
C LEU A 273 -19.58 -31.77 31.90
#